data_AF-A0A352VI61-F1
#
_entry.id   AF-A0A352VI61-F1
#
_cell.length_a   1.000
_cell.length_b   1.000
_cell.length_c   1.000
_cell.angle_alpha   90.00
_cell.angle_beta   90.00
_cell.angle_gamma   90.00
#
_symmetry.space_group_name_H-M   'P 1'
#
loop_
_entity.id
_entity.type
_entity.pdbx_description
1 polymer ?
#
loop_
_entity_poly.entity_id
_entity_poly.type
_entity_poly.pdbx_seq_one_letter_code
_entity_poly.pdbx_strand_id
1 'polypeptide(L)' 'RGDPLFVSALFKLEVPEIHQGIVEIRGIAREVGGRTKIAVYSRDESVDPVG' A
#
# COMPACT_ATOMS: atom_id res chain seq x y z
N ARG A 1 -8.95 11.51 -10.85
CA ARG A 1 -7.98 11.32 -9.74
C ARG A 1 -8.58 10.60 -8.52
N GLY A 2 -9.73 9.92 -8.66
CA GLY A 2 -10.38 9.18 -7.56
C GLY A 2 -10.10 7.67 -7.55
N ASP A 3 -9.33 7.17 -8.51
CA ASP A 3 -9.11 5.74 -8.69
C ASP A 3 -8.29 5.15 -7.53
N PRO A 4 -8.76 4.08 -6.85
CA PRO A 4 -7.99 3.37 -5.83
C PRO A 4 -6.64 2.87 -6.32
N LEU A 5 -6.54 2.51 -7.61
CA LEU A 5 -5.31 2.03 -8.23
C LEU A 5 -4.22 3.11 -8.28
N PHE A 6 -4.61 4.39 -8.31
CA PHE A 6 -3.65 5.49 -8.30
C PHE A 6 -2.83 5.52 -7.00
N VAL A 7 -3.48 5.27 -5.85
CA VAL A 7 -2.77 5.21 -4.56
C VAL A 7 -1.86 4.00 -4.50
N SER A 8 -2.31 2.84 -4.98
CA SER A 8 -1.47 1.65 -5.05
C SER A 8 -0.20 1.90 -5.87
N ALA A 9 -0.33 2.58 -7.01
CA ALA A 9 0.80 2.92 -7.86
C ALA A 9 1.78 3.90 -7.18
N LEU A 10 1.27 4.89 -6.42
CA LEU A 10 2.11 5.80 -5.65
C LEU A 10 2.90 5.06 -4.57
N PHE A 11 2.25 4.18 -3.80
CA PHE A 11 2.93 3.39 -2.77
C PHE A 11 3.97 2.44 -3.35
N LYS A 12 3.74 1.89 -4.55
CA LYS A 12 4.73 1.08 -5.27
C LYS A 12 5.98 1.85 -5.72
N LEU A 13 5.88 3.18 -5.86
CA LEU A 13 7.01 4.03 -6.24
C LEU A 13 7.75 4.55 -5.01
N GLU A 14 7.01 4.86 -3.94
CA GLU A 14 7.57 5.45 -2.72
C GLU A 14 8.19 4.40 -1.78
N VAL A 15 7.58 3.21 -1.70
CA VAL A 15 7.97 2.16 -0.75
C VAL A 15 8.72 1.02 -1.46
N PRO A 16 10.04 0.91 -1.29
CA PRO A 16 10.85 -0.09 -1.98
C PRO A 16 10.46 -1.53 -1.59
N GLU A 17 9.98 -1.76 -0.38
CA GLU A 17 9.51 -3.06 0.10
C GLU A 17 8.26 -3.54 -0.67
N ILE A 18 7.38 -2.61 -1.05
CA ILE A 18 6.22 -2.91 -1.89
C ILE A 18 6.64 -3.13 -3.34
N HIS A 19 7.63 -2.36 -3.83
CA HIS A 19 8.19 -2.54 -5.16
C HIS A 19 8.85 -3.91 -5.34
N GLN A 20 9.60 -4.35 -4.34
CA GLN A 20 10.30 -5.64 -4.31
C GLN A 20 9.36 -6.83 -4.04
N GLY A 21 8.10 -6.55 -3.67
CA GLY A 21 7.11 -7.58 -3.37
C GLY A 21 7.30 -8.26 -2.01
N ILE A 22 8.11 -7.68 -1.12
CA ILE A 22 8.26 -8.10 0.28
C ILE A 22 6.97 -7.75 1.03
N VAL A 23 6.43 -6.56 0.78
CA VAL A 23 5.15 -6.10 1.31
C VAL A 23 4.11 -6.05 0.19
N GLU A 24 2.94 -6.62 0.44
CA GLU A 24 1.84 -6.66 -0.51
C GLU A 24 0.62 -5.89 -0.01
N ILE A 25 0.02 -5.10 -0.89
CA ILE A 25 -1.24 -4.42 -0.60
C ILE A 25 -2.39 -5.41 -0.84
N ARG A 26 -3.05 -5.83 0.25
CA ARG A 26 -4.19 -6.77 0.23
C ARG A 26 -5.53 -6.08 -0.03
N GLY A 27 -5.65 -4.79 0.28
CA GLY A 27 -6.87 -4.04 0.08
C GLY A 27 -6.67 -2.54 0.23
N ILE A 28 -7.48 -1.77 -0.49
CA ILE A 28 -7.49 -0.31 -0.43
C ILE A 28 -8.94 0.15 -0.35
N ALA A 29 -9.25 0.95 0.67
CA ALA A 29 -10.52 1.65 0.78
C ALA A 29 -10.23 3.15 0.76
N ARG A 30 -10.71 3.85 -0.28
CA ARG A 30 -10.45 5.28 -0.48
C ARG A 30 -11.75 6.06 -0.58
N GLU A 31 -11.86 7.09 0.25
CA GLU A 31 -12.82 8.17 0.06
C GLU A 31 -12.10 9.37 -0.56
N VAL A 32 -12.53 9.77 -1.75
CA VAL A 32 -11.92 10.87 -2.49
C VAL A 32 -12.13 12.19 -1.74
N GLY A 33 -11.04 12.90 -1.44
CA GLY A 33 -11.08 14.12 -0.61
C GLY A 33 -11.17 13.85 0.89
N GLY A 34 -11.20 12.58 1.30
CA GLY A 34 -11.25 12.15 2.69
C GLY A 34 -10.08 11.23 3.03
N ARG A 35 -10.36 10.19 3.79
CA ARG A 35 -9.35 9.24 4.29
C ARG A 35 -9.13 8.11 3.29
N THR A 36 -7.90 7.62 3.25
CA THR A 36 -7.55 6.36 2.56
C THR A 36 -7.06 5.38 3.60
N LYS A 37 -7.67 4.20 3.66
CA LYS A 37 -7.21 3.05 4.46
C LYS A 37 -6.62 2.02 3.53
N ILE A 38 -5.49 1.45 3.93
CA ILE A 38 -4.74 0.47 3.16
C ILE A 38 -4.46 -0.71 4.08
N ALA A 39 -4.77 -1.91 3.61
CA ALA A 39 -4.39 -3.16 4.26
C ALA A 39 -3.16 -3.71 3.56
N VAL A 40 -2.08 -3.87 4.32
CA VAL A 40 -0.79 -4.39 3.86
C VAL A 40 -0.45 -5.68 4.59
N TYR A 41 0.32 -6.53 3.93
CA TYR A 41 0.80 -7.80 4.47
C TYR A 41 2.28 -7.95 4.11
N SER A 42 3.13 -8.23 5.09
CA SER A 42 4.53 -8.57 4.83
C SER A 42 4.67 -10.08 4.65
N ARG A 43 5.48 -10.48 3.66
CA ARG A 43 5.90 -11.87 3.45
C ARG A 43 7.12 -12.23 4.30
N ASP A 44 7.83 -11.23 4.82
CA ASP A 44 8.96 -11.41 5.72
C ASP A 44 8.54 -10.97 7.12
N GLU A 45 8.60 -11.89 8.09
CA GLU A 45 8.22 -11.66 9.48
C GLU A 45 9.15 -10.65 10.19
N SER A 46 10.33 -10.39 9.62
CA SER A 46 11.30 -9.41 10.10
C SER A 46 10.98 -7.99 9.66
N VAL A 47 10.04 -7.82 8.71
CA VAL A 47 9.66 -6.53 8.12
C VAL A 47 8.26 -6.15 8.61
N ASP A 48 8.17 -5.06 9.35
CA ASP A 48 6.88 -4.47 9.75
C ASP A 48 6.35 -3.57 8.61
N PRO A 49 5.20 -3.89 8.00
CA PRO A 49 4.67 -3.14 6.87
C PRO A 49 3.90 -1.86 7.27
N VAL A 50 3.69 -1.60 8.57
CA VAL A 50 2.97 -0.42 9.08
C VAL A 50 3.89 0.57 9.83
N GLY A 51 5.10 0.11 10.19
CA GLY A 51 6.07 0.82 11.03
C GLY A 51 6.64 2.11 10.46
#